data_AF-A0A916RH92-F1
#
_entry.id   AF-A0A916RH92-F1
#
_cell.length_a   1.000
_cell.length_b   1.000
_cell.length_c   1.000
_cell.angle_alpha   90.00
_cell.angle_beta   90.00
_cell.angle_gamma   90.00
#
_symmetry.space_group_name_H-M   'P 1'
#
loop_
_entity.id
_entity.type
_entity.pdbx_description
1 polymer ?
#
loop_
_entity_poly.entity_id
_entity_poly.type
_entity_poly.pdbx_seq_one_letter_code
_entity_poly.pdbx_strand_id
1 'polypeptide(L)'
;MPKLTGFILIENNEIGIVNKKWARNLSLRLPPGRIIALNGEPGIQAKILEPGPHFGYFPGQYTITRVPVISISQEEIGLVEAKDGNPLELGQNFGKVVDCNNFQDIEAFLIMEVK
;
A
#
# COMPACT_ATOMS: atom_id res chain seq x y z
N MET A 1 -23.51 -0.60 -17.45
CA MET A 1 -22.92 0.72 -17.73
C MET A 1 -21.54 0.80 -17.08
N PRO A 2 -20.46 1.16 -17.80
CA PRO A 2 -19.16 1.36 -17.16
C PRO A 2 -19.23 2.54 -16.18
N LYS A 3 -18.80 2.33 -14.93
CA LYS A 3 -18.83 3.33 -13.85
C LYS A 3 -17.75 4.39 -14.09
N LEU A 4 -17.98 5.36 -14.98
CA LEU A 4 -17.01 6.39 -15.38
C LEU A 4 -16.73 7.48 -14.34
N THR A 5 -17.45 7.52 -13.22
CA THR A 5 -17.44 8.69 -12.33
C THR A 5 -16.15 8.87 -11.51
N GLY A 6 -15.23 7.89 -11.50
CA GLY A 6 -13.98 8.00 -10.72
C GLY A 6 -14.21 8.17 -9.21
N PHE A 7 -15.44 7.95 -8.76
CA PHE A 7 -15.88 8.04 -7.39
C PHE A 7 -15.82 6.66 -6.75
N ILE A 8 -15.19 6.57 -5.59
CA ILE A 8 -15.05 5.35 -4.80
C ILE A 8 -15.44 5.68 -3.38
N LEU A 9 -16.43 4.97 -2.85
CA LEU A 9 -16.72 4.95 -1.42
C LEU A 9 -16.04 3.72 -0.82
N ILE A 10 -15.30 3.94 0.27
CA ILE A 10 -14.74 2.88 1.12
C ILE A 10 -15.56 2.83 2.41
N GLU A 11 -15.97 1.64 2.82
CA GLU A 11 -16.77 1.45 4.03
C GLU A 11 -15.92 1.60 5.29
N ASN A 12 -16.55 1.84 6.44
CA ASN A 12 -15.86 2.11 7.71
C ASN A 12 -14.92 1.00 8.19
N ASN A 13 -15.17 -0.26 7.81
CA ASN A 13 -14.38 -1.41 8.20
C ASN A 13 -13.50 -1.95 7.07
N GLU A 14 -13.29 -1.15 6.02
CA GLU A 14 -12.48 -1.51 4.86
C GLU A 14 -11.41 -0.46 4.57
N ILE A 15 -10.38 -0.88 3.86
CA ILE A 15 -9.43 0.00 3.19
C ILE A 15 -9.41 -0.31 1.70
N GLY A 16 -9.10 0.68 0.87
CA GLY A 16 -8.91 0.51 -0.56
C GLY A 16 -7.42 0.38 -0.92
N ILE A 17 -7.01 -0.79 -1.39
CA ILE A 17 -5.69 -0.96 -2.03
C ILE A 17 -5.78 -0.40 -3.44
N VAL A 18 -4.91 0.57 -3.76
CA VAL A 18 -4.87 1.24 -5.05
C VAL A 18 -3.86 0.52 -5.96
N ASN A 19 -4.30 0.05 -7.12
CA ASN A 19 -3.41 -0.39 -8.19
C ASN A 19 -3.56 0.53 -9.41
N LYS A 20 -2.46 1.18 -9.82
CA LYS A 20 -2.41 2.10 -10.94
C LYS A 20 -1.95 1.37 -12.20
N LYS A 21 -2.84 1.22 -13.17
CA LYS A 21 -2.58 0.47 -14.42
C LYS A 21 -1.55 1.15 -15.31
N TRP A 22 -1.55 2.48 -15.34
CA TRP A 22 -0.64 3.27 -16.16
C TRP A 22 -0.46 4.68 -15.60
N ALA A 23 0.68 5.29 -15.96
CA ALA A 23 1.02 6.66 -15.63
C ALA A 23 1.21 7.48 -16.91
N ARG A 24 0.83 8.77 -16.87
CA ARG A 24 1.08 9.70 -17.98
C ARG A 24 2.57 10.00 -18.16
N ASN A 25 3.31 10.04 -17.05
CA ASN A 25 4.76 10.17 -17.08
C ASN A 25 5.37 8.78 -17.34
N LEU A 26 5.86 8.58 -18.57
CA LEU A 26 6.48 7.34 -19.04
C LEU A 26 7.83 7.03 -18.37
N SER A 27 8.46 8.03 -17.74
CA SER A 27 9.71 7.86 -16.99
C SER A 27 9.48 7.26 -15.60
N LEU A 28 8.24 7.31 -15.08
CA LEU A 28 7.91 6.66 -13.81
C LEU A 28 7.83 5.15 -14.02
N ARG A 29 8.83 4.44 -13.53
CA ARG A 29 8.88 2.98 -13.52
C ARG A 29 9.28 2.50 -12.15
N LEU A 30 8.66 1.39 -11.73
CA LEU A 30 9.09 0.69 -10.53
C LEU A 30 10.57 0.31 -10.65
N PRO A 31 11.40 0.60 -9.64
CA PRO A 31 12.77 0.13 -9.61
C PRO A 31 12.83 -1.41 -9.71
N PRO A 32 13.88 -1.99 -10.31
CA PRO A 32 14.05 -3.43 -10.35
C PRO A 32 13.98 -4.05 -8.95
N GLY A 33 13.22 -5.14 -8.81
CA GLY A 33 13.04 -5.84 -7.52
C GLY A 33 12.00 -5.23 -6.57
N ARG A 34 11.37 -4.11 -6.93
CA ARG A 34 10.26 -3.51 -6.18
C ARG A 34 8.90 -3.91 -6.76
N ILE A 35 7.90 -4.02 -5.89
CA ILE A 35 6.52 -4.43 -6.20
C ILE A 35 5.55 -3.27 -5.89
N ILE A 36 5.85 -2.51 -4.83
CA ILE A 36 5.07 -1.39 -4.33
C ILE A 36 5.63 -0.06 -4.87
N ALA A 37 4.76 0.75 -5.42
CA ALA A 37 5.03 2.07 -5.98
C ALA A 37 4.93 3.13 -4.88
N LEU A 38 6.02 3.88 -4.69
CA LEU A 38 6.15 4.93 -3.69
C LEU A 38 5.91 6.34 -4.27
N ASN A 39 6.18 6.53 -5.57
CA ASN A 39 6.18 7.85 -6.21
C ASN A 39 5.13 7.97 -7.33
N GLY A 40 4.09 7.13 -7.31
CA GLY A 40 3.03 7.17 -8.31
C GLY A 40 3.36 6.42 -9.61
N GLU A 41 4.34 5.52 -9.59
CA GLU A 41 4.64 4.59 -10.66
C GLU A 41 3.43 3.68 -10.96
N PRO A 42 3.32 3.10 -12.17
CA PRO A 42 2.37 2.02 -12.41
C PRO A 42 2.62 0.82 -11.47
N GLY A 43 1.56 0.26 -10.89
CA GLY A 43 1.62 -0.83 -9.93
C GLY A 43 0.77 -0.62 -8.68
N ILE A 44 0.93 -1.51 -7.69
CA ILE A 44 0.30 -1.37 -6.37
C ILE A 44 0.92 -0.17 -5.67
N GLN A 45 0.11 0.78 -5.23
CA GLN A 45 0.59 2.00 -4.56
C GLN A 45 0.78 1.73 -3.06
N ALA A 46 1.77 2.40 -2.46
CA ALA A 46 1.92 2.42 -1.00
C ALA A 46 0.78 3.19 -0.30
N LYS A 47 0.17 4.15 -0.99
CA LYS A 47 -0.97 4.90 -0.45
C LYS A 47 -2.27 4.11 -0.60
N ILE A 48 -2.92 3.86 0.53
CA ILE A 48 -4.25 3.25 0.62
C ILE A 48 -5.35 4.31 0.65
N LEU A 49 -6.58 3.88 0.38
CA LEU A 49 -7.78 4.67 0.61
C LEU A 49 -8.35 4.33 1.98
N GLU A 50 -8.38 5.33 2.84
CA GLU A 50 -9.06 5.26 4.14
C GLU A 50 -10.59 5.19 3.96
N PRO A 51 -11.34 4.80 4.99
CA PRO A 51 -12.79 4.90 4.96
C PRO A 51 -13.31 6.28 4.54
N GLY A 52 -14.35 6.29 3.69
CA GLY A 52 -14.99 7.52 3.24
C GLY A 52 -14.99 7.71 1.71
N PRO A 53 -15.43 8.90 1.26
CA PRO A 53 -15.58 9.21 -0.16
C PRO A 53 -14.25 9.66 -0.79
N HIS A 54 -13.90 9.05 -1.91
CA HIS A 54 -12.71 9.36 -2.70
C HIS A 54 -13.08 9.68 -4.16
N PHE A 55 -12.34 10.61 -4.77
CA PHE A 55 -12.55 11.07 -6.15
C PHE A 55 -11.25 10.95 -6.97
N GLY A 56 -11.38 10.81 -8.29
CA GLY A 56 -10.26 10.76 -9.24
C GLY A 56 -9.75 9.36 -9.59
N TYR A 57 -10.37 8.30 -9.05
CA TYR A 57 -9.99 6.90 -9.31
C TYR A 57 -10.75 6.30 -10.48
N PHE A 58 -10.49 6.83 -11.69
CA PHE A 58 -11.16 6.37 -12.91
C PHE A 58 -10.82 4.91 -13.24
N PRO A 59 -11.80 4.03 -13.53
CA PRO A 59 -11.55 2.60 -13.75
C PRO A 59 -10.59 2.27 -14.91
N GLY A 60 -10.45 3.19 -15.87
CA GLY A 60 -9.47 3.06 -16.96
C GLY A 60 -8.03 3.14 -16.46
N GLN A 61 -7.76 3.92 -15.42
CA GLN A 61 -6.42 4.14 -14.87
C GLN A 61 -6.16 3.36 -13.58
N TYR A 62 -7.18 3.14 -12.75
CA TYR A 62 -7.04 2.54 -11.44
C TYR A 62 -7.91 1.29 -11.28
N THR A 63 -7.40 0.34 -10.49
CA THR A 63 -8.18 -0.74 -9.87
C THR A 63 -8.12 -0.53 -8.37
N ILE A 64 -9.27 -0.48 -7.71
CA ILE A 64 -9.36 -0.43 -6.27
C ILE A 64 -9.82 -1.78 -5.76
N THR A 65 -9.01 -2.40 -4.89
CA THR A 65 -9.37 -3.63 -4.19
C THR A 65 -9.72 -3.26 -2.76
N ARG A 66 -10.98 -3.49 -2.37
CA ARG A 66 -11.40 -3.27 -0.98
C ARG A 66 -11.07 -4.51 -0.16
N VAL A 67 -10.48 -4.31 1.00
CA VAL A 67 -10.14 -5.36 1.95
C VAL A 67 -10.54 -4.93 3.35
N PRO A 68 -10.95 -5.86 4.24
CA PRO A 68 -11.28 -5.53 5.61
C PRO A 68 -10.06 -4.98 6.36
N VAL A 69 -10.31 -4.06 7.29
CA VAL A 69 -9.29 -3.61 8.24
C VAL A 69 -8.91 -4.77 9.15
N ILE A 70 -7.61 -5.01 9.30
CA ILE A 70 -7.07 -5.98 10.26
C ILE A 70 -6.94 -5.28 11.60
N SER A 71 -7.61 -5.81 12.62
CA SER A 71 -7.46 -5.39 14.01
C SER A 71 -6.86 -6.52 14.81
N ILE A 72 -5.82 -6.23 15.58
CA ILE A 72 -5.15 -7.18 16.47
C ILE A 72 -5.51 -6.76 17.90
N SER A 73 -6.23 -7.63 18.61
CA SER A 73 -6.67 -7.39 19.98
C SER A 73 -5.51 -7.56 20.97
N GLN A 74 -5.67 -7.09 22.21
CA GLN A 74 -4.63 -7.17 23.25
C GLN A 74 -4.17 -8.61 23.55
N GLU A 75 -5.02 -9.61 23.27
CA GLU A 75 -4.78 -11.03 23.51
C GLU A 75 -4.21 -11.76 22.28
N GLU A 76 -3.97 -11.03 21.18
CA GLU A 76 -3.56 -11.59 19.89
C GLU A 76 -2.14 -11.15 19.50
N ILE A 77 -1.45 -11.98 18.70
CA ILE A 77 -0.14 -11.67 18.14
C ILE A 77 -0.28 -11.61 16.61
N GLY A 78 0.12 -10.50 16.02
CA GLY A 78 0.21 -10.35 14.56
C GLY A 78 1.60 -10.71 14.04
N LEU A 79 1.65 -11.49 12.95
CA LEU A 79 2.85 -11.73 12.17
C LEU A 79 2.73 -11.01 10.83
N VAL A 80 3.72 -10.17 10.50
CA VAL A 80 3.80 -9.47 9.22
C VAL A 80 4.95 -10.05 8.40
N GLU A 81 4.62 -10.55 7.21
CA GLU A 81 5.61 -10.99 6.22
C GLU A 81 5.64 -9.99 5.05
N ALA A 82 6.83 -9.46 4.76
CA ALA A 82 7.03 -8.51 3.67
C ALA A 82 7.85 -9.15 2.53
N LYS A 83 7.42 -8.90 1.29
CA LYS A 83 8.12 -9.31 0.06
C LYS A 83 8.81 -8.14 -0.66
N ASP A 84 8.60 -6.93 -0.16
CA ASP A 84 9.17 -5.68 -0.65
C ASP A 84 9.66 -4.88 0.56
N GLY A 85 10.61 -3.97 0.33
CA GLY A 85 11.37 -3.29 1.37
C GLY A 85 12.86 -3.62 1.27
N ASN A 86 13.62 -3.31 2.32
CA ASN A 86 15.02 -3.71 2.39
C ASN A 86 15.12 -5.18 2.84
N PRO A 87 16.08 -5.94 2.29
CA PRO A 87 16.30 -7.31 2.73
C PRO A 87 16.76 -7.35 4.19
N LEU A 88 16.48 -8.46 4.86
CA LEU A 88 17.02 -8.73 6.19
C LEU A 88 18.55 -8.78 6.15
N GLU A 89 19.19 -8.30 7.21
CA GLU A 89 20.64 -8.42 7.36
C GLU A 89 21.04 -9.89 7.55
N LEU A 90 22.23 -10.26 7.09
CA LEU A 90 22.74 -11.62 7.22
C LEU A 90 22.71 -12.07 8.68
N GLY A 91 22.07 -13.22 8.93
CA GLY A 91 21.95 -13.79 10.27
C GLY A 91 20.72 -13.31 11.07
N GLN A 92 19.87 -12.44 10.50
CA GLN A 92 18.60 -12.06 11.12
C GLN A 92 17.43 -12.93 10.61
N ASN A 93 16.57 -13.37 11.54
CA ASN A 93 15.33 -14.09 11.21
C ASN A 93 14.10 -13.16 11.17
N PHE A 94 14.19 -11.98 11.80
CA PHE A 94 13.09 -11.02 11.91
C PHE A 94 13.57 -9.62 11.52
N GLY A 95 12.62 -8.79 11.06
CA GLY A 95 12.87 -7.39 10.75
C GLY A 95 13.23 -6.56 11.98
N LYS A 96 13.93 -5.45 11.75
CA LYS A 96 14.18 -4.43 12.78
C LYS A 96 12.89 -3.69 13.12
N VAL A 97 12.87 -3.08 14.31
CA VAL A 97 11.80 -2.14 14.67
C VAL A 97 11.91 -0.92 13.75
N VAL A 98 10.80 -0.55 13.13
CA VAL A 98 10.68 0.62 12.24
C VAL A 98 9.57 1.51 12.78
N ASP A 99 9.82 2.81 12.85
CA ASP A 99 8.83 3.80 13.23
C ASP A 99 7.87 4.04 12.06
N CYS A 100 6.81 3.22 11.98
CA CYS A 100 5.86 3.18 10.86
C CYS A 100 4.40 3.21 11.32
N ASN A 101 4.14 3.79 12.50
CA ASN A 101 2.81 3.87 13.10
C ASN A 101 2.08 2.50 13.12
N ASN A 102 2.74 1.47 13.67
CA ASN A 102 2.21 0.09 13.71
C ASN A 102 1.78 -0.46 12.33
N PHE A 103 2.64 -0.32 11.33
CA PHE A 103 2.42 -0.77 9.94
C PHE A 103 1.31 -0.04 9.17
N GLN A 104 0.79 1.07 9.71
CA GLN A 104 -0.18 1.92 9.00
C GLN A 104 0.51 2.89 8.04
N ASP A 105 1.77 3.25 8.31
CA ASP A 105 2.61 4.02 7.38
C ASP A 105 3.47 3.06 6.53
N ILE A 106 2.96 2.76 5.34
CA ILE A 106 3.58 1.82 4.40
C ILE A 106 4.88 2.41 3.83
N GLU A 107 4.94 3.71 3.57
CA GLU A 107 6.13 4.35 3.02
C GLU A 107 7.28 4.31 4.03
N ALA A 108 7.00 4.68 5.29
CA ALA A 108 7.97 4.59 6.39
C ALA A 108 8.44 3.14 6.61
N PHE A 109 7.52 2.17 6.58
CA PHE A 109 7.85 0.75 6.71
C PHE A 109 8.78 0.26 5.60
N LEU A 110 8.53 0.63 4.34
CA LEU A 110 9.28 0.13 3.19
C LEU A 110 10.63 0.83 2.93
N ILE A 111 10.77 2.09 3.35
CA ILE A 111 12.01 2.86 3.19
C ILE A 111 12.99 2.55 4.34
N MET A 112 12.47 2.12 5.50
CA MET A 112 13.23 1.74 6.70
C MET A 112 14.29 2.79 7.07
N GLU A 113 13.86 3.98 7.48
CA GLU A 113 14.76 4.87 8.23
C GLU A 113 15.02 4.26 9.61
N VAL A 114 16.13 3.53 9.72
CA VAL A 114 16.64 3.06 11.01
C VAL A 114 17.27 4.26 11.71
N LYS A 115 16.70 4.67 12.85
CA LYS A 115 17.38 5.56 13.79
C LYS A 115 18.55 4.85 14.46
#